data_AF-A0A017HT02-F1
#
_entry.id   AF-A0A017HT02-F1
#
_cell.length_a   1.000
_cell.length_b   1.000
_cell.length_c   1.000
_cell.angle_alpha   90.00
_cell.angle_beta   90.00
_cell.angle_gamma   90.00
#
_symmetry.space_group_name_H-M   'P 1'
#
loop_
_entity.id
_entity.type
_entity.pdbx_description
1 polymer ?
#
loop_
_entity_poly.entity_id
_entity_poly.type
_entity_poly.pdbx_seq_one_letter_code
_entity_poly.pdbx_strand_id
1 'polypeptide(L)'
;MNPGSDGADRPLTLTVLQLRATGAFEGADFFALQAPETALGGDLVSATQVTLAPGASASTTIPLDPATTALGILGGFRDPAGKAFRVVTPVTPGESANLAVAVTASGVAVSAA
;
A
#
# COMPACT_ATOMS: atom_id res chain seq x y z
N MET A 1 -8.55 -9.62 9.54
CA MET A 1 -7.66 -8.50 9.19
C MET A 1 -8.43 -7.19 8.99
N ASN A 2 -9.57 -7.21 8.30
CA ASN A 2 -10.43 -6.08 7.97
C ASN A 2 -11.91 -6.41 8.33
N PRO A 3 -12.24 -6.51 9.62
CA PRO A 3 -13.57 -6.95 10.05
C PRO A 3 -14.67 -5.94 9.69
N GLY A 4 -15.84 -6.47 9.34
CA GLY A 4 -17.09 -5.71 9.23
C GLY A 4 -17.68 -5.36 10.60
N SER A 5 -18.80 -4.64 10.60
CA SER A 5 -19.55 -4.32 11.84
C SER A 5 -20.11 -5.56 12.55
N ASP A 6 -20.23 -6.68 11.83
CA ASP A 6 -20.61 -7.99 12.34
C ASP A 6 -19.42 -8.83 12.83
N GLY A 7 -18.21 -8.27 12.82
CA GLY A 7 -16.97 -8.94 13.22
C GLY A 7 -16.41 -9.91 12.17
N ALA A 8 -17.18 -10.26 11.14
CA ALA A 8 -16.73 -11.13 10.07
C ALA A 8 -15.68 -10.43 9.20
N ASP A 9 -14.61 -11.16 8.86
CA ASP A 9 -13.51 -10.61 8.08
C ASP A 9 -13.92 -10.35 6.63
N ARG A 10 -13.49 -9.22 6.06
CA ARG A 10 -13.80 -8.81 4.69
C ARG A 10 -12.53 -8.74 3.85
N PRO A 11 -12.64 -8.84 2.52
CA PRO A 11 -11.53 -8.54 1.63
C PRO A 11 -10.95 -7.15 1.93
N LEU A 12 -9.65 -7.02 1.73
CA LEU A 12 -8.93 -5.74 1.83
C LEU A 12 -8.25 -5.45 0.51
N THR A 13 -8.43 -4.23 0.01
CA THR A 13 -7.68 -3.74 -1.15
C THR A 13 -6.38 -3.13 -0.67
N LEU A 14 -5.26 -3.70 -1.11
CA LEU A 14 -3.95 -3.07 -1.04
C LEU A 14 -3.77 -2.21 -2.29
N THR A 15 -3.27 -0.99 -2.12
CA THR A 15 -2.80 -0.17 -3.23
C THR A 15 -1.29 -0.08 -3.14
N VAL A 16 -0.60 -0.56 -4.16
CA VAL A 16 0.84 -0.44 -4.33
C VAL A 16 1.10 0.81 -5.17
N LEU A 17 1.72 1.81 -4.56
CA LEU A 17 2.04 3.08 -5.18
C LEU A 17 3.51 3.13 -5.53
N GLN A 18 3.82 3.51 -6.76
CA GLN A 18 5.16 3.87 -7.18
C GLN A 18 5.34 5.38 -7.01
N LEU A 19 6.36 5.80 -6.28
CA LEU A 19 6.55 7.18 -5.86
C LEU A 19 7.88 7.74 -6.38
N ARG A 20 7.88 9.01 -6.82
CA ARG A 20 9.10 9.81 -7.06
C ARG A 20 9.67 10.38 -5.76
N ALA A 21 8.77 10.73 -4.84
CA ALA A 21 9.07 11.27 -3.51
C ALA A 21 8.04 10.79 -2.49
N THR A 22 8.44 10.66 -1.23
CA THR A 22 7.60 10.05 -0.18
C THR A 22 6.86 11.07 0.68
N GLY A 23 7.31 12.33 0.68
CA GLY A 23 6.85 13.35 1.63
C GLY A 23 5.33 13.57 1.60
N ALA A 24 4.71 13.70 0.41
CA ALA A 24 3.27 13.84 0.31
C ALA A 24 2.52 12.59 0.80
N PHE A 25 3.02 11.39 0.49
CA PHE A 25 2.42 10.13 0.91
C PHE A 25 2.50 9.90 2.42
N GLU A 26 3.63 10.28 3.03
CA GLU A 26 3.86 10.21 4.48
C GLU A 26 3.17 11.36 5.24
N GLY A 27 2.88 12.48 4.58
CA GLY A 27 2.14 13.59 5.17
C GLY A 27 0.63 13.45 5.10
N ALA A 28 0.12 12.76 4.06
CA ALA A 28 -1.32 12.64 3.82
C ALA A 28 -2.05 11.83 4.88
N ASP A 29 -3.30 12.19 5.15
CA ASP A 29 -4.20 11.37 5.96
C ASP A 29 -4.74 10.16 5.17
N PHE A 30 -5.38 9.23 5.88
CA PHE A 30 -5.92 8.01 5.30
C PHE A 30 -6.98 8.26 4.21
N PHE A 31 -7.83 9.26 4.38
CA PHE A 31 -8.96 9.53 3.49
C PHE A 31 -8.49 10.20 2.20
N ALA A 32 -7.53 11.12 2.28
CA ALA A 32 -6.87 11.71 1.12
C ALA A 32 -6.20 10.63 0.26
N LEU A 33 -5.54 9.66 0.88
CA LEU A 33 -4.88 8.55 0.19
C LEU A 33 -5.84 7.57 -0.51
N GLN A 34 -7.15 7.67 -0.31
CA GLN A 34 -8.14 6.92 -1.12
C GLN A 34 -8.22 7.45 -2.56
N ALA A 35 -7.75 8.69 -2.79
CA ALA A 35 -7.63 9.31 -4.11
C ALA A 35 -6.17 9.77 -4.35
N PRO A 36 -5.22 8.82 -4.48
CA PRO A 36 -3.79 9.13 -4.44
C PRO A 36 -3.34 10.04 -5.59
N GLU A 37 -3.98 9.97 -6.76
CA GLU A 37 -3.73 10.89 -7.88
C GLU A 37 -3.89 12.36 -7.49
N THR A 38 -4.92 12.67 -6.70
CA THR A 38 -5.19 14.03 -6.21
C THR A 38 -4.32 14.39 -5.02
N ALA A 39 -4.13 13.44 -4.09
CA ALA A 39 -3.39 13.70 -2.85
C ALA A 39 -1.87 13.85 -3.06
N LEU A 40 -1.32 13.16 -4.06
CA LEU A 40 0.12 13.07 -4.27
C LEU A 40 0.59 13.84 -5.52
N GLY A 41 -0.29 14.05 -6.49
CA GLY A 41 0.01 14.80 -7.71
C GLY A 41 1.28 14.27 -8.39
N GLY A 42 2.26 15.15 -8.63
CA GLY A 42 3.51 14.82 -9.32
C GLY A 42 4.42 13.82 -8.59
N ASP A 43 4.17 13.56 -7.30
CA ASP A 43 4.95 12.56 -6.54
C ASP A 43 4.51 11.13 -6.87
N LEU A 44 3.29 10.93 -7.36
CA LEU A 44 2.79 9.62 -7.78
C LEU A 44 3.23 9.30 -9.21
N VAL A 45 3.79 8.11 -9.40
CA VAL A 45 4.13 7.57 -10.71
C VAL A 45 3.02 6.64 -11.21
N SER A 46 2.54 5.75 -10.34
CA SER A 46 1.45 4.83 -10.64
C SER A 46 0.85 4.25 -9.37
N ALA A 47 -0.39 3.77 -9.45
CA ALA A 47 -1.05 3.05 -8.39
C ALA A 47 -1.66 1.74 -8.93
N THR A 48 -1.32 0.62 -8.30
CA THR A 48 -1.83 -0.71 -8.65
C THR A 48 -2.60 -1.29 -7.48
N GLN A 49 -3.86 -1.67 -7.69
CA GLN A 49 -4.69 -2.27 -6.66
C GLN A 49 -4.61 -3.80 -6.69
N VAL A 50 -4.52 -4.40 -5.51
CA VAL A 50 -4.53 -5.85 -5.29
C VAL A 50 -5.57 -6.15 -4.22
N THR A 51 -6.52 -7.02 -4.52
CA THR A 51 -7.53 -7.43 -3.53
C THR A 51 -7.11 -8.72 -2.84
N LEU A 52 -7.07 -8.69 -1.51
CA LEU A 52 -6.74 -9.83 -0.67
C LEU A 52 -7.99 -10.32 0.05
N ALA A 53 -8.37 -11.57 -0.20
CA ALA A 53 -9.44 -12.22 0.56
C ALA A 53 -8.95 -12.62 1.97
N PRO A 54 -9.84 -12.73 2.97
CA PRO A 54 -9.46 -13.19 4.30
C PRO A 54 -8.71 -14.53 4.28
N GLY A 55 -7.54 -14.59 4.93
CA GLY A 55 -6.70 -15.80 5.03
C GLY A 55 -6.02 -16.23 3.72
N ALA A 56 -6.21 -15.51 2.63
CA ALA A 56 -5.57 -15.80 1.36
C ALA A 56 -4.16 -15.20 1.28
N SER A 57 -3.39 -15.67 0.30
CA SER A 57 -2.15 -15.07 -0.16
C SER A 57 -2.29 -14.70 -1.63
N ALA A 58 -1.63 -13.62 -2.04
CA ALA A 58 -1.56 -13.19 -3.43
C ALA A 58 -0.12 -12.88 -3.80
N SER A 59 0.23 -13.08 -5.07
CA SER A 59 1.50 -12.65 -5.65
C SER A 59 1.22 -11.83 -6.89
N THR A 60 1.95 -10.73 -7.06
CA THR A 60 1.82 -9.85 -8.22
C THR A 60 3.20 -9.37 -8.64
N THR A 61 3.41 -9.29 -9.95
CA THR A 61 4.60 -8.68 -10.53
C THR A 61 4.20 -7.36 -11.14
N ILE A 62 4.79 -6.27 -10.63
CA ILE A 62 4.52 -4.91 -11.10
C ILE A 62 5.81 -4.40 -11.76
N PRO A 63 5.76 -3.95 -13.03
CA PRO A 63 6.92 -3.32 -13.64
C PRO A 63 7.23 -1.99 -12.93
N LEU A 64 8.47 -1.85 -12.48
CA LEU A 64 8.94 -0.61 -11.88
C LEU A 64 9.24 0.42 -12.97
N ASP A 65 8.64 1.60 -12.83
CA ASP A 65 8.95 2.74 -13.67
C ASP A 65 10.35 3.28 -13.31
N PRO A 66 11.17 3.70 -14.30
CA PRO A 66 12.51 4.26 -14.04
C PRO A 66 12.53 5.53 -13.17
N ALA A 67 11.38 6.19 -12.97
CA ALA A 67 11.26 7.33 -12.06
C ALA A 67 10.97 6.93 -10.60
N THR A 68 10.70 5.65 -10.34
CA THR A 68 10.29 5.18 -9.02
C THR A 68 11.48 5.05 -8.08
N THR A 69 11.46 5.82 -6.99
CA THR A 69 12.48 5.80 -5.94
C THR A 69 11.99 5.12 -4.66
N ALA A 70 10.67 4.98 -4.51
CA ALA A 70 10.06 4.27 -3.39
C ALA A 70 8.75 3.59 -3.78
N LEU A 71 8.44 2.52 -3.07
CA LEU A 71 7.15 1.86 -3.07
C LEU A 71 6.37 2.23 -1.81
N GLY A 72 5.16 2.76 -2.00
CA GLY A 72 4.16 2.93 -0.95
C GLY A 72 3.20 1.75 -0.95
N ILE A 73 2.95 1.16 0.21
CA ILE A 73 1.91 0.15 0.39
C ILE A 73 0.81 0.76 1.25
N LEU A 74 -0.39 0.88 0.69
CA LEU A 74 -1.57 1.40 1.38
C LEU A 74 -2.60 0.28 1.58
N GLY A 75 -2.99 0.03 2.82
CA GLY A 75 -4.10 -0.87 3.13
C GLY A 75 -5.43 -0.12 3.22
N GLY A 76 -6.40 -0.48 2.38
CA GLY A 76 -7.76 0.05 2.39
C GLY A 76 -8.61 -0.52 3.54
N PHE A 77 -8.21 -0.25 4.78
CA PHE A 77 -8.94 -0.67 5.98
C PHE A 77 -10.29 0.02 6.10
N ARG A 78 -11.32 -0.72 6.53
CA ARG A 78 -12.63 -0.15 6.85
C ARG A 78 -12.55 0.82 8.04
N ASP A 79 -11.74 0.48 9.03
CA ASP A 79 -11.43 1.32 10.17
C ASP A 79 -9.90 1.42 10.31
N PRO A 80 -9.29 2.56 9.94
CA PRO A 80 -7.85 2.76 10.01
C PRO A 80 -7.37 3.16 11.41
N ALA A 81 -8.26 3.49 12.36
CA ALA A 81 -7.88 4.02 13.66
C ALA A 81 -6.97 3.05 14.42
N GLY A 82 -5.81 3.54 14.86
CA GLY A 82 -4.81 2.74 15.57
C GLY A 82 -4.10 1.68 14.71
N LYS A 83 -4.28 1.67 13.39
CA LYS A 83 -3.60 0.75 12.47
C LYS A 83 -2.48 1.44 11.70
N ALA A 84 -1.41 0.70 11.44
CA ALA A 84 -0.44 1.07 10.42
C ALA A 84 -1.07 0.88 9.02
N PHE A 85 -1.75 1.90 8.50
CA PHE A 85 -2.44 1.80 7.21
C PHE A 85 -1.52 1.99 6.00
N ARG A 86 -0.29 2.49 6.22
CA ARG A 86 0.70 2.68 5.16
C ARG A 86 2.09 2.20 5.59
N VAL A 87 2.89 1.80 4.61
CA VAL A 87 4.33 1.57 4.73
C VAL A 87 5.03 2.12 3.49
N VAL A 88 6.26 2.60 3.65
CA VAL A 88 7.14 3.01 2.55
C VAL A 88 8.37 2.12 2.52
N THR A 89 8.81 1.73 1.34
CA THR A 89 10.05 0.99 1.13
C THR A 89 10.84 1.63 -0.01
N PRO A 90 12.08 2.11 0.22
CA PRO A 90 12.89 2.65 -0.85
C PRO A 90 13.27 1.55 -1.84
N VAL A 91 13.41 1.92 -3.11
CA VAL A 91 13.86 1.04 -4.19
C VAL A 91 14.89 1.75 -5.05
N THR A 92 15.77 0.99 -5.68
CA THR A 92 16.70 1.54 -6.68
C THR A 92 16.00 1.57 -8.04
N PRO A 93 15.92 2.72 -8.72
CA PRO A 93 15.39 2.79 -10.07
C PRO A 93 16.13 1.83 -11.03
N GLY A 94 15.37 1.04 -11.79
CA GLY A 94 15.93 0.08 -12.74
C GLY A 94 16.34 -1.27 -12.14
N GLU A 95 16.25 -1.46 -10.82
CA GLU A 95 16.44 -2.75 -10.17
C GLU A 95 15.09 -3.40 -9.81
N SER A 96 15.10 -4.72 -9.64
CA SER A 96 13.93 -5.47 -9.15
C SER A 96 13.89 -5.48 -7.63
N ALA A 97 12.70 -5.28 -7.05
CA ALA A 97 12.46 -5.43 -5.62
C ALA A 97 11.50 -6.59 -5.35
N ASN A 98 11.85 -7.45 -4.40
CA ASN A 98 10.97 -8.52 -3.91
C ASN A 98 10.54 -8.19 -2.48
N LEU A 99 9.24 -8.00 -2.27
CA LEU A 99 8.67 -7.59 -1.00
C LEU A 99 7.62 -8.60 -0.53
N ALA A 100 7.70 -8.98 0.74
CA ALA A 100 6.63 -9.68 1.43
C ALA A 100 5.77 -8.66 2.19
N VAL A 101 4.47 -8.64 1.88
CA VAL A 101 3.51 -7.73 2.53
C VAL A 101 2.57 -8.55 3.41
N ALA A 102 2.58 -8.26 4.71
CA ALA A 102 1.66 -8.87 5.67
C ALA A 102 0.52 -7.89 6.01
N VAL A 103 -0.72 -8.39 5.97
CA VAL A 103 -1.90 -7.65 6.44
C VAL A 103 -2.42 -8.30 7.71
N THR A 104 -2.36 -7.59 8.82
CA THR A 104 -2.74 -8.07 10.15
C THR A 104 -3.82 -7.18 10.77
N ALA A 105 -4.29 -7.53 11.96
CA ALA A 105 -5.20 -6.66 12.72
C ALA A 105 -4.57 -5.30 13.08
N SER A 106 -3.24 -5.22 13.17
CA SER A 106 -2.50 -3.99 13.51
C SER A 106 -2.20 -3.10 12.30
N GLY A 107 -2.44 -3.59 11.08
CA GLY A 107 -2.15 -2.84 9.85
C GLY A 107 -1.38 -3.66 8.81
N VAL A 108 -0.78 -2.92 7.87
CA VAL A 108 0.15 -3.45 6.87
C VAL A 108 1.58 -3.38 7.38
N ALA A 109 2.37 -4.40 7.03
CA ALA A 109 3.80 -4.46 7.29
C ALA A 109 4.53 -5.00 6.06
N VAL A 110 5.76 -4.54 5.84
CA VAL A 110 6.63 -5.00 4.74
C VAL A 110 7.89 -5.60 5.33
N SER A 111 8.33 -6.72 4.77
CA SER A 111 9.65 -7.30 5.01
C SER A 111 10.32 -7.64 3.68
N ALA A 112 11.65 -7.75 3.71
CA ALA A 112 12.38 -8.40 2.62
C ALA A 112 11.85 -9.83 2.46
N ALA A 113 11.59 -10.22 1.20
CA ALA A 113 11.18 -11.58 0.86
C ALA A 113 12.40 -12.51 0.69
#